data_AF-A0A0C2JGQ0-F1
#
_entry.id   AF-A0A0C2JGQ0-F1
#
_cell.length_a   1.000
_cell.length_b   1.000
_cell.length_c   1.000
_cell.angle_alpha   90.00
_cell.angle_beta   90.00
_cell.angle_gamma   90.00
#
_symmetry.space_group_name_H-M   'P 1'
#
loop_
_entity.id
_entity.type
_entity.pdbx_description
1 polymer ?
#
loop_
_entity_poly.entity_id
_entity_poly.type
_entity_poly.pdbx_seq_one_letter_code
_entity_poly.pdbx_strand_id
1 'polypeptide(L)'
;MKPSKLKLHLATMHFELVSQPVEYFERYEELNLKQKVKITPLTSVNEIARRASYLVALRVARSKKPHKIVEALILPARVVMCEVVLESEYSQKRKAIQLSDSTVSRRVAYMSEDLCCQLIARLQHATFIFQLNEFCRSYR
;
A
#
# COMPACT_ATOMS: atom_id res chain seq x y z
N MET A 1 -16.69 3.50 -20.25
CA MET A 1 -16.78 4.80 -20.96
C MET A 1 -18.08 4.85 -21.75
N LYS A 2 -18.62 6.04 -22.04
CA LYS A 2 -19.73 6.16 -23.00
C LYS A 2 -19.24 5.80 -24.42
N PRO A 3 -20.03 5.13 -25.27
CA PRO A 3 -19.61 4.68 -26.61
C PRO A 3 -19.10 5.81 -27.52
N SER A 4 -19.72 6.98 -27.44
CA SER A 4 -19.30 8.18 -28.18
C SER A 4 -17.91 8.66 -27.79
N LYS A 5 -17.56 8.58 -26.50
CA LYS A 5 -16.22 8.95 -26.01
C LYS A 5 -15.16 7.93 -26.40
N LEU A 6 -15.51 6.64 -26.48
CA LEU A 6 -14.59 5.59 -26.88
C LEU A 6 -14.22 5.72 -28.36
N LYS A 7 -15.20 5.94 -29.24
CA LYS A 7 -14.95 6.20 -30.67
C LYS A 7 -14.06 7.40 -30.89
N LEU A 8 -14.34 8.51 -30.19
CA LEU A 8 -13.52 9.71 -30.29
C LEU A 8 -12.08 9.45 -29.81
N HIS A 9 -11.91 8.75 -28.68
CA HIS A 9 -10.59 8.42 -28.13
C HIS A 9 -9.78 7.51 -29.07
N LEU A 10 -10.42 6.52 -29.69
CA LEU A 10 -9.76 5.69 -30.71
C LEU A 10 -9.33 6.54 -31.92
N ALA A 11 -10.21 7.43 -32.40
CA ALA A 11 -9.88 8.29 -33.54
C ALA A 11 -8.75 9.30 -33.26
N THR A 12 -8.66 9.83 -32.04
CA THR A 12 -7.67 10.87 -31.71
C THR A 12 -6.37 10.34 -31.12
N MET A 13 -6.41 9.25 -30.34
CA MET A 13 -5.23 8.72 -29.63
C MET A 13 -4.70 7.41 -30.22
N HIS A 14 -5.54 6.65 -30.93
CA HIS A 14 -5.19 5.32 -31.42
C HIS A 14 -5.72 5.09 -32.84
N PHE A 15 -5.35 5.98 -33.78
CA PHE A 15 -5.88 5.97 -35.14
C PHE A 15 -5.69 4.61 -35.85
N GLU A 16 -4.61 3.90 -35.54
CA GLU A 16 -4.27 2.56 -36.06
C GLU A 16 -5.29 1.48 -35.65
N LEU A 17 -6.02 1.69 -34.56
CA LEU A 17 -7.01 0.75 -34.04
C LEU A 17 -8.42 0.99 -34.61
N VAL A 18 -8.66 2.11 -35.29
CA VAL A 18 -9.98 2.49 -35.82
C VAL A 18 -10.42 1.58 -36.97
N SER A 19 -9.47 1.08 -37.77
CA SER A 19 -9.73 0.20 -38.91
C SER A 19 -9.69 -1.29 -38.58
N GLN A 20 -9.42 -1.66 -37.32
CA GLN A 20 -9.28 -3.06 -36.93
C GLN A 20 -10.66 -3.74 -36.81
N PRO A 21 -10.76 -5.03 -37.19
CA PRO A 21 -12.00 -5.80 -37.07
C PRO A 21 -12.33 -6.13 -35.61
N VAL A 22 -13.59 -6.49 -35.33
CA VAL A 22 -14.05 -6.85 -33.97
C VAL A 22 -13.22 -7.99 -33.37
N GLU A 23 -12.86 -8.98 -34.20
CA GLU A 23 -12.03 -10.14 -33.84
C GLU A 23 -10.67 -9.76 -33.24
N TYR A 24 -10.09 -8.63 -33.67
CA TYR A 24 -8.85 -8.11 -33.09
C TYR A 24 -9.04 -7.72 -31.62
N PHE A 25 -10.15 -7.04 -31.31
CA PHE A 25 -10.47 -6.60 -29.96
C PHE A 25 -10.86 -7.78 -29.06
N GLU A 26 -11.60 -8.76 -29.57
CA GLU A 26 -11.91 -9.99 -28.84
C GLU A 26 -10.64 -10.75 -28.45
N ARG A 27 -9.70 -10.92 -29.40
CA ARG A 27 -8.40 -11.53 -29.11
C ARG A 27 -7.59 -10.71 -28.09
N TYR A 28 -7.60 -9.38 -28.20
CA TYR A 28 -6.91 -8.50 -27.27
C TYR A 28 -7.54 -8.52 -25.86
N GLU A 29 -8.87 -8.65 -25.77
CA GLU A 29 -9.58 -8.84 -24.52
C GLU A 29 -9.21 -10.18 -23.88
N GLU A 30 -9.17 -11.28 -24.64
CA GLU A 30 -8.72 -12.56 -24.13
C GLU A 30 -7.28 -12.52 -23.59
N LEU A 31 -6.38 -11.85 -24.31
CA LEU A 31 -5.00 -11.66 -23.85
C LEU A 31 -4.94 -10.86 -22.55
N ASN A 32 -5.72 -9.78 -22.44
CA ASN A 32 -5.84 -9.01 -21.21
C ASN A 32 -6.41 -9.82 -20.05
N LEU A 33 -7.42 -10.67 -20.30
CA LEU A 33 -7.99 -11.55 -19.29
C LEU A 33 -6.96 -12.59 -18.83
N LYS A 34 -6.26 -13.24 -19.77
CA LYS A 34 -5.18 -14.19 -19.47
C LYS A 34 -4.05 -13.52 -18.68
N GLN A 35 -3.69 -12.29 -19.04
CA GLN A 35 -2.69 -11.51 -18.32
C GLN A 35 -3.18 -11.11 -16.92
N LYS A 36 -4.43 -10.68 -16.79
CA LYS A 36 -5.05 -10.34 -15.50
C LYS A 36 -5.04 -11.52 -14.54
N VAL A 37 -5.38 -12.72 -15.03
CA VAL A 37 -5.35 -13.97 -14.24
C VAL A 37 -3.94 -14.27 -13.72
N LYS A 38 -2.89 -14.01 -14.51
CA LYS A 38 -1.49 -14.18 -14.08
C LYS A 38 -1.05 -13.12 -13.07
N ILE A 39 -1.53 -11.88 -13.19
CA ILE A 39 -1.15 -10.75 -12.34
C ILE A 39 -1.89 -10.76 -10.99
N THR A 40 -3.16 -11.19 -10.97
CA THR A 40 -3.99 -11.24 -9.74
C THR A 40 -3.35 -11.94 -8.53
N PRO A 41 -2.71 -13.13 -8.65
CA PRO A 41 -2.03 -13.74 -7.53
C PRO A 41 -0.82 -12.90 -7.06
N LEU A 42 -0.07 -12.29 -7.97
CA LEU A 42 1.08 -11.44 -7.62
C LEU A 42 0.65 -10.19 -6.86
N THR A 43 -0.46 -9.55 -7.27
CA THR A 43 -1.00 -8.39 -6.55
C THR A 43 -1.52 -8.80 -5.17
N SER A 44 -2.16 -9.97 -5.04
CA SER A 44 -2.64 -10.46 -3.74
C SER A 44 -1.50 -10.69 -2.74
N VAL A 45 -0.37 -11.26 -3.17
CA VAL A 45 0.82 -11.46 -2.33
C VAL A 45 1.42 -10.12 -1.93
N ASN A 46 1.45 -9.15 -2.84
CA ASN A 46 1.91 -7.79 -2.57
C ASN A 46 1.01 -7.09 -1.55
N GLU A 47 -0.32 -7.22 -1.64
CA GLU A 47 -1.25 -6.64 -0.67
C GLU A 47 -1.07 -7.21 0.74
N ILE A 48 -0.90 -8.54 0.86
CA ILE A 48 -0.66 -9.20 2.14
C ILE A 48 0.67 -8.74 2.74
N ALA A 49 1.73 -8.69 1.94
CA ALA A 49 3.05 -8.24 2.38
C ALA A 49 3.04 -6.76 2.76
N ARG A 50 2.36 -5.92 1.98
CA ARG A 50 2.15 -4.50 2.27
C ARG A 50 1.40 -4.32 3.58
N ARG A 51 0.30 -5.04 3.79
CA ARG A 51 -0.48 -5.02 5.03
C ARG A 51 0.38 -5.42 6.23
N ALA A 52 1.18 -6.48 6.11
CA ALA A 52 2.11 -6.90 7.16
C ALA A 52 3.13 -5.79 7.47
N SER A 53 3.67 -5.10 6.47
CA SER A 53 4.60 -3.98 6.68
C SER A 53 3.98 -2.83 7.48
N TYR A 54 2.72 -2.48 7.18
CA TYR A 54 1.98 -1.46 7.94
C TYR A 54 1.72 -1.89 9.39
N LEU A 55 1.39 -3.16 9.63
CA LEU A 55 1.18 -3.67 10.98
C LEU A 55 2.45 -3.57 11.83
N VAL A 56 3.62 -3.93 11.26
CA VAL A 56 4.90 -3.77 11.95
C VAL A 56 5.19 -2.30 12.24
N ALA A 57 5.03 -1.43 11.24
CA ALA A 57 5.24 0.01 11.41
C ALA A 57 4.34 0.60 12.52
N LEU A 58 3.07 0.17 12.58
CA LEU A 58 2.12 0.58 13.62
C LEU A 58 2.59 0.13 15.01
N ARG A 59 3.11 -1.08 15.16
CA ARG A 59 3.64 -1.56 16.44
C ARG A 59 4.86 -0.74 16.89
N VAL A 60 5.78 -0.46 15.98
CA VAL A 60 6.96 0.38 16.27
C VAL A 60 6.55 1.78 16.71
N ALA A 61 5.63 2.42 15.98
CA ALA A 61 5.10 3.74 16.33
C ALA A 61 4.40 3.75 17.70
N ARG A 62 3.56 2.76 17.98
CA ARG A 62 2.87 2.63 19.28
C ARG A 62 3.83 2.44 20.45
N SER A 63 4.92 1.71 20.24
CA SER A 63 5.97 1.53 21.24
C SER A 63 6.87 2.77 21.43
N LYS A 64 6.64 3.85 20.65
CA LYS A 64 7.44 5.08 20.65
C LYS A 64 8.94 4.82 20.47
N LYS A 65 9.28 3.79 19.69
CA LYS A 65 10.68 3.42 19.39
C LYS A 65 11.10 4.05 18.07
N PRO A 66 12.40 4.34 17.88
CA PRO A 66 12.90 4.77 16.58
C PRO A 66 12.71 3.67 15.53
N HIS A 67 12.43 4.06 14.29
CA HIS A 67 12.23 3.14 13.17
C HIS A 67 13.46 2.24 12.91
N LYS A 68 14.66 2.69 13.31
CA LYS A 68 15.91 1.92 13.25
C LYS A 68 15.89 0.60 14.02
N ILE A 69 15.01 0.47 15.01
CA ILE A 69 14.85 -0.79 15.75
C ILE A 69 14.43 -1.95 14.85
N VAL A 70 13.80 -1.65 13.71
CA VAL A 70 13.35 -2.65 12.76
C VAL A 70 14.54 -3.37 12.14
N GLU A 71 15.55 -2.62 11.69
CA GLU A 71 16.75 -3.21 11.09
C GLU A 71 17.67 -3.83 12.15
N ALA A 72 17.80 -3.18 13.31
CA ALA A 72 18.68 -3.65 14.37
C ALA A 72 18.19 -4.92 15.08
N LEU A 73 16.87 -5.12 15.19
CA LEU A 73 16.30 -6.20 16.01
C LEU A 73 15.25 -7.03 15.28
N ILE A 74 14.27 -6.40 14.63
CA ILE A 74 13.13 -7.12 14.05
C ILE A 74 13.55 -7.95 12.83
N LEU A 75 14.43 -7.42 11.98
CA LEU A 75 14.95 -8.14 10.82
C LEU A 75 15.79 -9.36 11.23
N PRO A 76 16.78 -9.27 12.13
CA PRO A 76 17.50 -10.43 12.65
C PRO A 76 16.59 -11.44 13.36
N ALA A 77 15.65 -10.98 14.19
CA ALA A 77 14.71 -11.88 14.87
C ALA A 77 13.83 -12.65 13.87
N ARG A 78 13.35 -11.97 12.82
CA ARG A 78 12.63 -12.61 11.71
C ARG A 78 13.50 -13.68 11.05
N VAL A 79 14.81 -13.45 10.96
CA VAL A 79 15.76 -14.40 10.37
C VAL A 79 15.85 -15.69 11.19
N VAL A 80 16.14 -15.55 12.48
CA VAL A 80 16.22 -16.68 13.41
C VAL A 80 14.90 -17.45 13.46
N MET A 81 13.77 -16.74 13.56
CA MET A 81 12.46 -17.39 13.69
C MET A 81 12.11 -18.27 12.49
N CYS A 82 12.28 -17.80 11.24
CA CYS A 82 11.98 -18.72 10.13
C CYS A 82 13.05 -19.81 10.00
N GLU A 83 14.33 -19.58 10.30
CA GLU A 83 15.33 -20.65 10.21
C GLU A 83 15.06 -21.80 11.20
N VAL A 84 14.64 -21.46 12.42
CA VAL A 84 14.39 -22.45 13.48
C VAL A 84 13.01 -23.11 13.35
N VAL A 85 11.99 -22.36 12.90
CA VAL A 85 10.58 -22.81 13.00
C VAL A 85 9.97 -23.14 11.64
N LEU A 86 10.41 -22.51 10.55
CA LEU A 86 9.74 -22.57 9.25
C LEU A 86 10.75 -22.99 8.18
N GLU A 87 10.76 -24.28 7.83
CA GLU A 87 11.62 -24.89 6.81
C GLU A 87 11.82 -24.02 5.55
N SER A 88 12.91 -24.25 4.82
CA SER A 88 13.50 -23.36 3.79
C SER A 88 12.54 -22.74 2.76
N GLU A 89 11.36 -23.32 2.53
CA GLU A 89 10.31 -22.82 1.64
C GLU A 89 9.80 -21.42 2.02
N TYR A 90 9.86 -21.03 3.30
CA TYR A 90 9.39 -19.72 3.77
C TYR A 90 10.39 -18.57 3.50
N SER A 91 11.60 -18.89 3.04
CA SER A 91 12.65 -17.91 2.73
C SER A 91 12.22 -16.92 1.63
N GLN A 92 11.48 -17.39 0.61
CA GLN A 92 10.98 -16.51 -0.45
C GLN A 92 9.89 -15.55 0.05
N LYS A 93 8.97 -16.04 0.90
CA LYS A 93 7.90 -15.23 1.50
C LYS A 93 8.44 -14.19 2.48
N ARG A 94 9.58 -14.45 3.12
CA ARG A 94 10.28 -13.46 3.97
C ARG A 94 10.72 -12.22 3.17
N LYS A 95 11.22 -12.41 1.95
CA LYS A 95 11.68 -11.30 1.09
C LYS A 95 10.54 -10.41 0.60
N ALA A 96 9.31 -10.93 0.55
CA ALA A 96 8.14 -10.18 0.10
C ALA A 96 7.81 -9.00 1.03
N ILE A 97 8.02 -9.14 2.35
CA ILE A 97 7.73 -8.06 3.31
C ILE A 97 8.93 -7.11 3.38
N GLN A 98 8.77 -5.93 2.80
CA GLN A 98 9.74 -4.83 2.91
C GLN A 98 9.62 -4.16 4.28
N LEU A 99 10.71 -4.22 5.05
CA LEU A 99 10.80 -3.68 6.42
C LEU A 99 12.08 -2.85 6.63
N SER A 100 12.60 -2.19 5.59
CA SER A 100 13.73 -1.26 5.77
C SER A 100 13.32 -0.07 6.63
N ASP A 101 14.31 0.57 7.24
CA ASP A 101 14.16 1.76 8.09
C ASP A 101 13.36 2.86 7.38
N SER A 102 13.77 3.18 6.15
CA SER A 102 13.09 4.16 5.27
C SER A 102 11.65 3.75 4.93
N THR A 103 11.38 2.46 4.73
CA THR A 103 10.04 1.96 4.46
C THR A 103 9.15 2.16 5.68
N VAL A 104 9.61 1.75 6.86
CA VAL A 104 8.81 1.86 8.09
C VAL A 104 8.57 3.32 8.44
N SER A 105 9.57 4.18 8.33
CA SER A 105 9.42 5.63 8.51
C SER A 105 8.32 6.21 7.62
N ARG A 106 8.35 5.88 6.32
CA ARG A 106 7.34 6.33 5.35
C ARG A 106 5.95 5.80 5.67
N ARG A 107 5.83 4.54 6.10
CA ARG A 107 4.54 3.94 6.50
C ARG A 107 3.95 4.66 7.71
N VAL A 108 4.78 5.03 8.68
CA VAL A 108 4.35 5.83 9.84
C VAL A 108 3.87 7.22 9.40
N ALA A 109 4.61 7.89 8.51
CA ALA A 109 4.19 9.18 7.96
C ALA A 109 2.83 9.08 7.23
N TYR A 110 2.65 8.09 6.35
CA TYR A 110 1.38 7.88 5.66
C TYR A 110 0.21 7.57 6.61
N MET A 111 0.44 6.78 7.66
CA MET A 111 -0.60 6.54 8.67
C MET A 111 -0.97 7.83 9.40
N SER A 112 0.01 8.69 9.70
CA SER A 112 -0.26 9.99 10.33
C SER A 112 -1.07 10.90 9.42
N GLU A 113 -0.69 10.97 8.14
CA GLU A 113 -1.38 11.79 7.13
C GLU A 113 -2.83 11.32 6.93
N ASP A 114 -3.04 10.00 6.77
CA ASP A 114 -4.37 9.41 6.64
C ASP A 114 -5.26 9.70 7.86
N LEU A 115 -4.71 9.58 9.08
CA LEU A 115 -5.42 9.96 10.30
C LEU A 115 -5.81 11.44 10.30
N CYS A 116 -4.90 12.33 9.88
CA CYS A 116 -5.20 13.76 9.75
C CYS A 116 -6.32 14.01 8.75
N CYS A 117 -6.27 13.40 7.56
CA CYS A 117 -7.31 13.51 6.55
C CYS A 117 -8.67 13.01 7.06
N GLN A 118 -8.71 11.86 7.74
CA GLN A 118 -9.93 11.31 8.33
C GLN A 118 -10.52 12.23 9.41
N LEU A 119 -9.66 12.82 10.25
CA LEU A 119 -10.10 13.78 11.26
C LEU A 119 -10.67 15.04 10.61
N ILE A 120 -9.98 15.61 9.63
CA ILE A 120 -10.46 16.80 8.90
C ILE A 120 -11.82 16.52 8.26
N ALA A 121 -11.97 15.38 7.58
CA ALA A 121 -13.23 15.00 6.95
C ALA A 121 -14.37 14.86 7.98
N ARG A 122 -14.08 14.28 9.16
CA ARG A 122 -15.08 14.20 10.25
C ARG A 122 -15.44 15.56 10.81
N LEU A 123 -14.46 16.43 11.01
CA LEU A 123 -14.68 17.79 11.53
C LEU A 123 -15.49 18.63 10.52
N GLN A 124 -15.26 18.50 9.22
CA GLN A 124 -16.05 19.22 8.21
C GLN A 124 -17.56 18.94 8.27
N HIS A 125 -17.97 17.78 8.79
CA HIS A 125 -19.36 17.35 8.86
C HIS A 125 -19.96 17.33 10.27
N ALA A 126 -19.19 17.71 11.29
CA ALA A 126 -19.62 17.66 12.68
C ALA A 126 -19.71 19.07 13.30
N THR A 127 -20.72 19.30 14.12
CA THR A 127 -20.74 20.43 15.07
C THR A 127 -20.03 20.01 16.35
N PHE A 128 -18.91 20.66 16.66
CA PHE A 128 -18.12 20.39 17.87
C PHE A 128 -17.77 21.70 18.57
N ILE A 129 -17.56 21.61 19.88
CA ILE A 129 -17.11 22.73 20.72
C ILE A 129 -15.63 22.49 21.00
N PHE A 130 -14.78 23.46 20.66
CA PHE A 130 -13.34 23.37 20.88
C PHE A 130 -13.01 23.92 22.28
N GLN A 131 -12.39 23.10 23.13
CA GLN A 131 -11.85 23.56 24.41
C GLN A 131 -10.32 23.68 24.28
N LEU A 132 -9.82 24.91 24.36
CA LEU A 132 -8.38 25.19 24.39
C LEU A 132 -7.91 25.12 25.85
N ASN A 133 -7.05 24.16 26.17
CA ASN A 133 -6.35 24.11 27.45
C ASN A 133 -4.93 24.62 27.28
N GLU A 134 -4.66 25.81 27.81
CA GLU A 134 -3.31 26.33 27.91
C GLU A 134 -2.64 25.77 29.17
N PHE A 135 -1.76 24.79 29.00
CA PHE A 135 -0.84 24.36 30.05
C PHE A 135 0.52 25.03 29.84
N CYS A 136 0.79 26.09 30.61
CA CYS A 136 2.14 26.61 30.76
C CYS A 136 3.01 25.56 31.45
N ARG A 137 3.91 24.90 30.69
CA ARG A 137 5.00 24.14 31.29
C ARG A 137 5.95 25.14 31.93
N SER A 138 5.90 25.26 33.25
CA SER A 138 6.98 25.91 34.00
C SER A 138 8.24 25.08 33.82
N TYR A 139 9.20 25.60 33.06
CA TYR A 139 10.56 25.09 33.06
C TYR A 139 11.17 25.47 34.42
N ARG A 140 11.55 24.46 35.21
CA ARG A 140 12.36 24.60 36.41
C ARG A 140 13.68 23.89 36.17
#